data_AF-A0A4Z1JS13-F1
#
_entry.id   AF-A0A4Z1JS13-F1
#
_cell.length_a   1.000
_cell.length_b   1.000
_cell.length_c   1.000
_cell.angle_alpha   90.00
_cell.angle_beta   90.00
_cell.angle_gamma   90.00
#
_symmetry.space_group_name_H-M   'P 1'
#
loop_
_entity.id
_entity.type
_entity.pdbx_description
1 polymer ?
#
loop_
_entity_poly.entity_id
_entity_poly.type
_entity_poly.pdbx_seq_one_letter_code
_entity_poly.pdbx_strand_id
1 'polypeptide(L)'
;MGNKNYRGRATQIPASKKYTEAKLAAEKTREEAQQLAEQNQKLAIAYELHTQQVEDEQYAQDFDYSTLPQHWALQVKKDSGTPKLFIQIDIIHPNRTAKEVEFLRILPKYAPIIKNVEIILIAPAFHSSVDVYNLRIKNMIKTIDILNNFNLENLHFIISVNRPNNFQQMKLAAACFGLKFDSWTMGTALFGDQQKEINVGRRSSTARRLAGVYRSEFLTQ
;
A
#
# COMPACT_ATOMS: atom_id res chain seq x y z
N MET A 1 -53.50 39.72 66.41
CA MET A 1 -52.59 39.71 65.24
C MET A 1 -51.21 39.32 65.76
N GLY A 2 -50.53 38.24 65.40
CA GLY A 2 -50.61 37.33 64.26
C GLY A 2 -49.19 36.84 63.95
N ASN A 3 -48.71 35.88 64.75
CA ASN A 3 -47.58 34.95 64.55
C ASN A 3 -46.15 35.48 64.20
N LYS A 4 -45.25 35.43 65.18
CA LYS A 4 -43.79 35.34 65.01
C LYS A 4 -43.41 33.87 65.19
N ASN A 5 -42.81 33.22 64.19
CA ASN A 5 -41.84 32.11 64.26
C ASN A 5 -41.89 31.23 63.00
N TYR A 6 -41.14 31.59 61.96
CA TYR A 6 -40.65 30.63 60.96
C TYR A 6 -39.12 30.72 60.94
N ARG A 7 -38.48 30.01 61.87
CA ARG A 7 -37.04 29.68 61.74
C ARG A 7 -36.92 28.57 60.71
N GLY A 8 -36.15 28.83 59.65
CA GLY A 8 -35.90 27.91 58.55
C GLY A 8 -35.40 26.54 59.03
N ARG A 9 -36.12 25.48 58.66
CA ARG A 9 -35.61 24.10 58.73
C ARG A 9 -34.82 23.86 57.45
N ALA A 10 -33.50 23.85 57.56
CA ALA A 10 -32.65 23.33 56.49
C ALA A 10 -32.93 21.83 56.34
N THR A 11 -33.44 21.43 55.17
CA THR A 11 -33.65 20.03 54.79
C THR A 11 -32.30 19.32 54.79
N GLN A 12 -32.03 18.51 55.82
CA GLN A 12 -30.83 17.69 55.87
C GLN A 12 -30.96 16.54 54.85
N ILE A 13 -30.15 16.61 53.80
CA ILE A 13 -30.05 15.55 52.78
C ILE A 13 -29.53 14.27 53.46
N PRO A 14 -30.17 13.10 53.26
CA PRO A 14 -29.70 11.83 53.83
C PRO A 14 -28.27 11.50 53.42
N ALA A 15 -27.44 11.05 54.37
CA ALA A 15 -26.04 10.72 54.15
C ALA A 15 -25.83 9.67 53.04
N SER A 16 -26.80 8.76 52.86
CA SER A 16 -26.79 7.75 51.78
C SER A 16 -26.88 8.37 50.38
N LYS A 17 -27.70 9.42 50.19
CA LYS A 17 -27.80 10.15 48.92
C LYS A 17 -26.52 10.92 48.59
N LYS A 18 -25.93 11.58 49.59
CA LYS A 18 -24.62 12.25 49.46
C LYS A 18 -23.51 11.28 49.08
N TYR A 19 -23.51 10.07 49.65
CA TYR A 19 -22.52 9.04 49.33
C TYR A 19 -22.67 8.50 47.90
N THR A 20 -23.90 8.24 47.44
CA THR A 20 -24.14 7.80 46.06
C THR A 20 -23.81 8.87 45.02
N GLU A 21 -24.14 10.13 45.28
CA GLU A 21 -23.80 11.25 44.38
C GLU A 21 -22.28 11.48 44.31
N ALA A 22 -21.59 11.41 45.45
CA ALA A 22 -20.12 11.53 45.49
C ALA A 22 -19.42 10.38 44.74
N LYS A 23 -19.95 9.15 44.85
CA LYS A 23 -19.42 7.98 44.13
C LYS A 23 -19.60 8.12 42.62
N LEU A 24 -20.79 8.51 42.17
CA LEU A 24 -21.09 8.76 40.75
C LEU A 24 -20.25 9.91 40.16
N ALA A 25 -20.06 10.98 40.93
CA ALA A 25 -19.21 12.10 40.51
C ALA A 25 -17.75 11.65 40.34
N ALA A 26 -17.22 10.88 41.31
CA ALA A 26 -15.85 10.35 41.27
C ALA A 26 -15.64 9.35 40.12
N GLU A 27 -16.64 8.52 39.82
CA GLU A 27 -16.62 7.56 38.72
C GLU A 27 -16.59 8.29 37.37
N LYS A 28 -17.43 9.31 37.19
CA LYS A 28 -17.41 10.18 36.01
C LYS A 28 -16.07 10.92 35.83
N THR A 29 -15.48 11.42 36.91
CA THR A 29 -14.15 12.09 36.82
C THR A 29 -13.05 11.10 36.44
N ARG A 30 -13.15 9.85 36.89
CA ARG A 30 -12.20 8.79 36.56
C ARG A 30 -12.31 8.38 35.09
N GLU A 31 -13.53 8.27 34.56
CA GLU A 31 -13.78 8.00 33.13
C GLU A 31 -13.24 9.13 32.25
N GLU A 32 -13.49 10.39 32.60
CA GLU A 32 -12.97 11.57 31.88
C GLU A 32 -11.43 11.60 31.90
N ALA A 33 -10.81 11.28 33.04
CA ALA A 33 -9.35 11.20 33.15
C ALA A 33 -8.77 10.04 32.31
N GLN A 34 -9.45 8.90 32.23
CA GLN A 34 -9.05 7.78 31.39
C GLN A 34 -9.13 8.12 29.90
N GLN A 35 -10.23 8.75 29.46
CA GLN A 35 -10.38 9.18 28.07
C GLN A 35 -9.32 10.21 27.67
N LEU A 36 -9.01 11.16 28.55
CA LEU A 36 -7.96 12.14 28.32
C LEU A 36 -6.57 11.48 28.23
N ALA A 37 -6.28 10.51 29.09
CA ALA A 37 -5.03 9.75 29.04
C ALA A 37 -4.90 8.95 27.74
N GLU A 38 -5.96 8.26 27.31
CA GLU A 38 -6.00 7.53 26.03
C GLU A 38 -5.82 8.48 24.83
N GLN A 39 -6.45 9.65 24.86
CA GLN A 39 -6.31 10.65 23.81
C GLN A 39 -4.88 11.19 23.73
N ASN A 40 -4.28 11.53 24.88
CA ASN A 40 -2.89 11.98 24.94
C ASN A 40 -1.92 10.91 24.45
N GLN A 41 -2.17 9.64 24.78
CA GLN A 41 -1.36 8.52 24.29
C GLN A 41 -1.48 8.36 22.76
N LYS A 42 -2.69 8.44 22.20
CA LYS A 42 -2.90 8.42 20.74
C LYS A 42 -2.21 9.58 20.04
N LEU A 43 -2.23 10.77 20.64
CA LEU A 43 -1.54 11.95 20.10
C LEU A 43 -0.02 11.78 20.12
N ALA A 44 0.54 11.25 21.21
CA ALA A 44 1.98 10.99 21.30
C ALA A 44 2.44 9.98 20.23
N ILE A 45 1.71 8.86 20.07
CA ILE A 45 2.00 7.87 19.03
C ILE A 45 1.91 8.47 17.62
N ALA A 46 0.89 9.30 17.36
CA ALA A 46 0.75 9.95 16.07
C ALA A 46 1.89 10.93 15.76
N TYR A 47 2.37 11.66 16.78
CA TYR A 47 3.49 12.59 16.64
C TYR A 47 4.82 11.88 16.38
N GLU A 48 5.10 10.79 17.12
CA GLU A 48 6.28 9.96 16.90
C GLU A 48 6.28 9.35 15.49
N LEU A 49 5.14 8.81 15.05
CA LEU A 49 4.99 8.22 13.72
C LEU A 49 5.16 9.25 12.61
N HIS A 50 4.62 10.47 12.78
CA HIS A 50 4.82 11.56 11.84
C HIS A 50 6.30 12.00 11.77
N THR A 51 6.97 12.11 12.93
CA THR A 51 8.40 12.47 12.98
C THR A 51 9.25 11.43 12.25
N GLN A 52 8.98 10.14 12.49
CA GLN A 52 9.68 9.05 11.82
C GLN A 52 9.43 9.04 10.30
N GLN A 53 8.20 9.33 9.85
CA GLN A 53 7.90 9.44 8.42
C GLN A 53 8.70 10.56 7.75
N VAL A 54 8.80 11.73 8.38
CA VAL A 54 9.59 12.87 7.86
C VAL A 54 11.07 12.51 7.78
N GLU A 55 11.62 11.85 8.80
CA GLU A 55 13.02 11.39 8.80
C GLU A 55 13.29 10.36 7.69
N ASP A 56 12.41 9.37 7.52
CA ASP A 56 12.50 8.37 6.45
C ASP A 56 12.44 9.01 5.06
N GLU A 57 11.54 9.99 4.87
CA GLU A 57 11.40 10.73 3.62
C GLU A 57 12.66 11.53 3.31
N GLN A 58 13.18 12.27 4.30
CA GLN A 58 14.42 13.03 4.15
C GLN A 58 15.60 12.11 3.83
N TYR A 59 15.73 10.98 4.53
CA TYR A 59 16.74 9.97 4.24
C TYR A 59 16.62 9.46 2.80
N ALA A 60 15.41 9.11 2.35
CA ALA A 60 15.19 8.63 1.00
C ALA A 60 15.53 9.69 -0.06
N GLN A 61 15.31 10.98 0.21
CA GLN A 61 15.70 12.08 -0.66
C GLN A 61 17.22 12.22 -0.79
N ASP A 62 17.91 12.20 0.35
CA ASP A 62 19.35 12.44 0.42
C ASP A 62 20.17 11.21 0.02
N PHE A 63 19.57 10.02 0.05
CA PHE A 63 20.25 8.77 -0.26
C PHE A 63 20.84 8.75 -1.68
N ASP A 64 22.09 8.34 -1.81
CA ASP A 64 22.75 8.15 -3.11
C ASP A 64 22.40 6.79 -3.71
N TYR A 65 21.44 6.77 -4.63
CA TYR A 65 20.98 5.55 -5.31
C TYR A 65 22.00 4.96 -6.30
N SER A 66 23.09 5.68 -6.61
CA SER A 66 24.18 5.11 -7.40
C SER A 66 24.94 4.01 -6.64
N THR A 67 24.83 4.00 -5.30
CA THR A 67 25.42 2.97 -4.44
C THR A 67 24.67 1.63 -4.49
N LEU A 68 23.42 1.61 -4.98
CA LEU A 68 22.67 0.37 -5.16
C LEU A 68 23.11 -0.35 -6.44
N PRO A 69 23.06 -1.70 -6.46
CA PRO A 69 23.36 -2.45 -7.67
C PRO A 69 22.44 -2.05 -8.81
N GLN A 70 23.02 -1.69 -9.95
CA GLN A 70 22.26 -1.22 -11.12
C GLN A 70 21.77 -2.41 -11.96
N HIS A 71 20.60 -2.24 -12.59
CA HIS A 71 20.04 -3.22 -13.50
C HIS A 71 19.27 -2.50 -14.61
N TRP A 72 19.35 -2.95 -15.87
CA TRP A 72 18.74 -2.24 -17.00
C TRP A 72 17.20 -2.09 -16.87
N ALA A 73 16.56 -3.03 -16.18
CA ALA A 73 15.13 -3.02 -15.89
C ALA A 73 14.74 -2.09 -14.73
N LEU A 74 15.70 -1.56 -13.98
CA LEU A 74 15.47 -0.75 -12.78
C LEU A 74 15.97 0.68 -13.01
N GLN A 75 15.13 1.66 -12.70
CA GLN A 75 15.52 3.06 -12.73
C GLN A 75 14.88 3.77 -11.54
N VAL A 76 15.67 4.53 -10.78
CA VAL A 76 15.14 5.43 -9.74
C VAL A 76 15.06 6.83 -10.33
N LYS A 77 13.91 7.49 -10.16
CA LYS A 77 13.80 8.94 -10.43
C LYS A 77 13.43 9.67 -9.16
N LYS A 78 14.02 10.87 -9.01
CA LYS A 78 13.80 11.83 -7.94
C LYS A 78 13.20 13.09 -8.54
N ASP A 79 11.94 13.03 -8.97
CA ASP A 79 11.28 14.20 -9.54
C ASP A 79 10.73 15.07 -8.39
N SER A 80 11.58 15.94 -7.81
CA SER A 80 11.28 16.97 -6.79
C SER A 80 10.40 16.52 -5.60
N GLY A 81 10.32 15.23 -5.33
CA GLY A 81 9.41 14.57 -4.40
C GLY A 81 9.84 13.13 -4.16
N THR A 82 9.02 12.32 -3.47
CA THR A 82 9.42 11.00 -2.96
C THR A 82 10.01 10.10 -4.06
N PRO A 83 11.18 9.49 -3.84
CA PRO A 83 11.84 8.64 -4.83
C PRO A 83 10.91 7.54 -5.34
N LYS A 84 10.89 7.37 -6.67
CA LYS A 84 10.09 6.35 -7.34
C LYS A 84 11.00 5.38 -8.10
N LEU A 85 10.79 4.08 -7.87
CA LEU A 85 11.45 3.02 -8.62
C LEU A 85 10.57 2.60 -9.80
N PHE A 86 11.12 2.72 -11.00
CA PHE A 86 10.55 2.21 -12.24
C PHE A 86 11.14 0.83 -12.52
N ILE A 87 10.25 -0.13 -12.77
CA ILE A 87 10.59 -1.51 -13.09
C ILE A 87 10.02 -1.83 -14.48
N GLN A 88 10.90 -1.98 -15.47
CA GLN A 88 10.50 -2.37 -16.81
C GLN A 88 10.68 -3.88 -17.00
N ILE A 89 9.57 -4.60 -17.07
CA ILE A 89 9.57 -6.05 -17.32
C ILE A 89 9.26 -6.28 -18.80
N ASP A 90 10.32 -6.52 -19.57
CA ASP A 90 10.24 -6.83 -21.00
C ASP A 90 9.99 -8.33 -21.20
N ILE A 91 8.72 -8.68 -21.39
CA ILE A 91 8.31 -10.05 -21.70
C ILE A 91 8.18 -10.27 -23.21
N ILE A 92 8.50 -9.32 -24.07
CA ILE A 92 8.69 -9.59 -25.51
C ILE A 92 9.97 -10.40 -25.69
N HIS A 93 11.02 -10.05 -24.95
CA HIS A 93 12.32 -10.70 -25.02
C HIS A 93 12.51 -11.72 -23.88
N PRO A 94 12.30 -13.04 -24.12
CA PRO A 94 12.32 -14.06 -23.07
C PRO A 94 13.65 -14.20 -22.32
N ASN A 95 14.73 -13.66 -22.87
CA ASN A 95 16.07 -13.68 -22.25
C ASN A 95 16.45 -12.36 -21.56
N ARG A 96 15.60 -11.33 -21.63
CA ARG A 96 15.79 -10.08 -20.87
C ARG A 96 15.32 -10.34 -19.44
N THR A 97 14.12 -9.92 -19.04
CA THR A 97 13.77 -9.99 -17.59
C THR A 97 13.43 -11.40 -17.09
N ALA A 98 12.97 -12.32 -17.96
CA ALA A 98 12.42 -13.62 -17.54
C ALA A 98 13.47 -14.71 -17.20
N LYS A 99 14.76 -14.41 -17.27
CA LYS A 99 15.82 -15.36 -16.86
C LYS A 99 16.92 -14.73 -16.01
N GLU A 100 16.82 -13.43 -15.76
CA GLU A 100 17.84 -12.67 -15.05
C GLU A 100 17.74 -12.94 -13.55
N VAL A 101 18.48 -13.95 -13.09
CA VAL A 101 18.69 -14.24 -11.66
C VAL A 101 19.21 -13.00 -10.92
N GLU A 102 19.96 -12.14 -11.61
CA GLU A 102 20.46 -10.88 -11.08
C GLU A 102 19.34 -9.90 -10.73
N PHE A 103 18.33 -9.73 -11.59
CA PHE A 103 17.18 -8.87 -11.30
C PHE A 103 16.52 -9.21 -9.96
N LEU A 104 16.22 -10.50 -9.74
CA LEU A 104 15.57 -10.97 -8.52
C LEU A 104 16.47 -10.86 -7.28
N ARG A 105 17.80 -10.82 -7.45
CA ARG A 105 18.77 -10.59 -6.38
C ARG A 105 18.96 -9.11 -6.06
N ILE A 106 18.85 -8.25 -7.07
CA ILE A 106 19.07 -6.81 -6.98
C ILE A 106 17.83 -6.10 -6.44
N LEU A 107 16.63 -6.43 -6.94
CA LEU A 107 15.39 -5.75 -6.57
C LEU A 107 15.18 -5.63 -5.05
N PRO A 108 15.39 -6.67 -4.21
CA PRO A 108 15.21 -6.55 -2.76
C PRO A 108 16.11 -5.50 -2.09
N LYS A 109 17.23 -5.10 -2.71
CA LYS A 109 18.14 -4.08 -2.16
C LYS A 109 17.53 -2.68 -2.15
N TYR A 110 16.48 -2.45 -2.93
CA TYR A 110 15.74 -1.19 -2.95
C TYR A 110 14.66 -1.10 -1.87
N ALA A 111 14.27 -2.23 -1.27
CA ALA A 111 13.15 -2.32 -0.32
C ALA A 111 13.24 -1.42 0.92
N PRO A 112 14.42 -1.18 1.52
CA PRO A 112 14.52 -0.36 2.72
C PRO A 112 14.22 1.14 2.48
N ILE A 113 14.26 1.61 1.23
CA ILE A 113 14.29 3.04 0.91
C ILE A 113 13.13 3.44 -0.01
N ILE A 114 12.78 2.58 -0.96
CA ILE A 114 11.74 2.85 -1.95
C ILE A 114 10.36 2.53 -1.38
N LYS A 115 9.48 3.53 -1.34
CA LYS A 115 8.06 3.37 -1.00
C LYS A 115 7.11 3.48 -2.21
N ASN A 116 7.60 3.99 -3.33
CA ASN A 116 6.81 4.21 -4.54
C ASN A 116 7.37 3.42 -5.72
N VAL A 117 6.56 2.55 -6.32
CA VAL A 117 6.99 1.68 -7.43
C VAL A 117 6.05 1.82 -8.62
N GLU A 118 6.61 1.85 -9.83
CA GLU A 118 5.86 1.76 -11.07
C GLU A 118 6.41 0.59 -11.90
N ILE A 119 5.53 -0.32 -12.30
CA ILE A 119 5.89 -1.51 -13.06
C ILE A 119 5.31 -1.40 -14.46
N ILE A 120 6.18 -1.36 -15.45
CA ILE A 120 5.82 -1.38 -16.86
C ILE A 120 5.96 -2.81 -17.37
N LEU A 121 4.83 -3.46 -17.65
CA LEU A 121 4.76 -4.79 -18.24
C LEU A 121 4.68 -4.66 -19.76
N ILE A 122 5.76 -4.98 -20.48
CA ILE A 122 5.78 -4.94 -21.94
C ILE A 122 5.42 -6.30 -22.51
N ALA A 123 4.15 -6.51 -22.84
CA ALA A 123 3.61 -7.83 -23.22
C ALA A 123 3.79 -8.21 -24.69
N PRO A 124 4.15 -9.48 -25.02
CA PRO A 124 4.16 -9.91 -26.42
C PRO A 124 2.74 -9.99 -26.95
N ALA A 125 2.55 -9.92 -28.28
CA ALA A 125 1.25 -10.17 -28.89
C ALA A 125 0.73 -11.59 -28.60
N PHE A 126 1.65 -12.56 -28.53
CA PHE A 126 1.38 -13.98 -28.27
C PHE A 126 2.51 -14.57 -27.41
N HIS A 127 2.16 -15.44 -26.48
CA HIS A 127 3.17 -16.27 -25.82
C HIS A 127 3.65 -17.32 -26.81
N SER A 128 4.96 -17.35 -27.09
CA SER A 128 5.54 -18.24 -28.10
C SER A 128 5.37 -19.72 -27.78
N SER A 129 5.23 -20.08 -26.50
CA SER A 129 4.85 -21.41 -26.02
C SER A 129 4.24 -21.36 -24.62
N VAL A 130 3.59 -22.46 -24.21
CA VAL A 130 3.07 -22.65 -22.85
C VAL A 130 4.21 -22.63 -21.83
N ASP A 131 5.35 -23.24 -22.12
CA ASP A 131 6.51 -23.25 -21.22
C ASP A 131 7.07 -21.84 -20.98
N VAL A 132 7.16 -21.04 -22.04
CA VAL A 132 7.61 -19.64 -21.95
C VAL A 132 6.62 -18.81 -21.14
N TYR A 133 5.32 -19.08 -21.27
CA TYR A 133 4.30 -18.43 -20.48
C TYR A 133 4.39 -18.81 -18.99
N ASN A 134 4.47 -20.10 -18.66
CA ASN A 134 4.58 -20.58 -17.29
C ASN A 134 5.86 -20.08 -16.61
N LEU A 135 6.99 -20.03 -17.33
CA LEU A 135 8.22 -19.43 -16.82
C LEU A 135 8.00 -17.96 -16.41
N ARG A 136 7.28 -17.18 -17.23
CA ARG A 136 6.96 -15.78 -16.92
C ARG A 136 6.05 -15.65 -15.72
N ILE A 137 5.04 -16.51 -15.59
CA ILE A 137 4.21 -16.55 -14.39
C ILE A 137 5.08 -16.77 -13.15
N LYS A 138 5.96 -17.78 -13.16
CA LYS A 138 6.87 -18.09 -12.04
C LYS A 138 7.76 -16.91 -11.68
N ASN A 139 8.25 -16.17 -12.67
CA ASN A 139 9.04 -14.97 -12.39
C ASN A 139 8.20 -13.83 -11.83
N MET A 140 7.00 -13.62 -12.37
CA MET A 140 6.09 -12.61 -11.83
C MET A 140 5.72 -12.92 -10.37
N ILE A 141 5.48 -14.19 -10.02
CA ILE A 141 5.27 -14.61 -8.62
C ILE A 141 6.47 -14.18 -7.75
N LYS A 142 7.69 -14.52 -8.15
CA LYS A 142 8.91 -14.13 -7.41
C LYS A 142 9.07 -12.62 -7.28
N THR A 143 8.80 -11.86 -8.33
CA THR A 143 8.83 -10.39 -8.30
C THR A 143 7.82 -9.85 -7.29
N ILE A 144 6.60 -10.39 -7.28
CA ILE A 144 5.53 -10.01 -6.36
C ILE A 144 5.90 -10.37 -4.91
N ASP A 145 6.49 -11.55 -4.68
CA ASP A 145 6.98 -11.95 -3.36
C ASP A 145 8.06 -11.01 -2.83
N ILE A 146 8.95 -10.55 -3.70
CA ILE A 146 9.95 -9.54 -3.36
C ILE A 146 9.28 -8.21 -3.00
N LEU A 147 8.33 -7.74 -3.83
CA LEU A 147 7.59 -6.50 -3.61
C LEU A 147 6.75 -6.52 -2.33
N ASN A 148 6.28 -7.69 -1.91
CA ASN A 148 5.58 -7.88 -0.64
C ASN A 148 6.45 -7.64 0.61
N ASN A 149 7.77 -7.53 0.46
CA ASN A 149 8.69 -7.16 1.54
C ASN A 149 9.03 -5.66 1.53
N PHE A 150 8.54 -4.89 0.56
CA PHE A 150 8.68 -3.44 0.55
C PHE A 150 7.59 -2.82 1.44
N ASN A 151 7.93 -1.72 2.11
CA ASN A 151 6.95 -0.88 2.80
C ASN A 151 6.33 0.13 1.81
N LEU A 152 5.53 -0.37 0.86
CA LEU A 152 5.01 0.43 -0.24
C LEU A 152 3.85 1.32 0.19
N GLU A 153 3.92 2.59 -0.21
CA GLU A 153 2.81 3.54 -0.15
C GLU A 153 2.00 3.50 -1.45
N ASN A 154 2.69 3.47 -2.59
CA ASN A 154 2.07 3.41 -3.91
C ASN A 154 2.75 2.39 -4.80
N LEU A 155 1.93 1.64 -5.53
CA LEU A 155 2.41 0.81 -6.62
C LEU A 155 1.45 0.88 -7.81
N HIS A 156 2.01 1.12 -8.98
CA HIS A 156 1.23 1.28 -10.19
C HIS A 156 1.70 0.30 -11.28
N PHE A 157 0.77 -0.45 -11.88
CA PHE A 157 1.04 -1.32 -13.02
C PHE A 157 0.60 -0.66 -14.32
N ILE A 158 1.52 -0.48 -15.26
CA ILE A 158 1.22 -0.09 -16.63
C ILE A 158 1.42 -1.30 -17.52
N ILE A 159 0.34 -1.75 -18.16
CA ILE A 159 0.37 -2.87 -19.09
C ILE A 159 0.46 -2.32 -20.50
N SER A 160 1.60 -2.52 -21.13
CA SER A 160 1.80 -2.11 -22.52
C SER A 160 1.18 -3.16 -23.45
N VAL A 161 0.17 -2.74 -24.21
CA VAL A 161 -0.57 -3.57 -25.16
C VAL A 161 -0.38 -3.07 -26.58
N ASN A 162 -0.40 -3.98 -27.57
CA ASN A 162 -0.21 -3.59 -28.97
C ASN A 162 -1.47 -3.01 -29.60
N ARG A 163 -2.64 -3.32 -29.03
CA ARG A 163 -3.96 -2.85 -29.47
C ARG A 163 -4.85 -2.65 -28.25
N PRO A 164 -5.83 -1.73 -28.32
CA PRO A 164 -6.80 -1.55 -27.23
C PRO A 164 -7.50 -2.86 -26.89
N ASN A 165 -7.80 -3.06 -25.60
CA ASN A 165 -8.59 -4.19 -25.09
C ASN A 165 -8.02 -5.61 -25.36
N ASN A 166 -6.71 -5.74 -25.61
CA ASN A 166 -6.09 -7.06 -25.80
C ASN A 166 -5.85 -7.79 -24.47
N PHE A 167 -6.90 -8.46 -23.97
CA PHE A 167 -6.84 -9.15 -22.67
C PHE A 167 -5.75 -10.22 -22.57
N GLN A 168 -5.40 -10.89 -23.68
CA GLN A 168 -4.36 -11.94 -23.64
C GLN A 168 -3.00 -11.38 -23.22
N GLN A 169 -2.67 -10.17 -23.67
CA GLN A 169 -1.44 -9.46 -23.29
C GLN A 169 -1.46 -8.99 -21.83
N MET A 170 -2.65 -8.90 -21.22
CA MET A 170 -2.80 -8.43 -19.84
C MET A 170 -2.66 -9.55 -18.81
N LYS A 171 -2.71 -10.82 -19.21
CA LYS A 171 -2.79 -11.95 -18.28
C LYS A 171 -1.70 -11.96 -17.22
N LEU A 172 -0.46 -11.59 -17.57
CA LEU A 172 0.65 -11.56 -16.60
C LEU A 172 0.50 -10.48 -15.53
N ALA A 173 -0.31 -9.45 -15.78
CA ALA A 173 -0.66 -8.46 -14.77
C ALA A 173 -1.56 -9.04 -13.67
N ALA A 174 -2.14 -10.23 -13.85
CA ALA A 174 -2.85 -10.94 -12.79
C ALA A 174 -1.97 -11.21 -11.55
N ALA A 175 -0.64 -11.16 -11.71
CA ALA A 175 0.31 -11.22 -10.60
C ALA A 175 0.05 -10.19 -9.50
N CYS A 176 -0.51 -9.01 -9.83
CA CYS A 176 -0.81 -7.96 -8.86
C CYS A 176 -1.79 -8.43 -7.76
N PHE A 177 -2.61 -9.43 -8.03
CA PHE A 177 -3.53 -10.00 -7.04
C PHE A 177 -2.82 -10.86 -5.98
N GLY A 178 -1.52 -11.12 -6.12
CA GLY A 178 -0.68 -11.72 -5.09
C GLY A 178 0.00 -10.71 -4.16
N LEU A 179 -0.24 -9.40 -4.34
CA LEU A 179 0.28 -8.37 -3.45
C LEU A 179 -0.48 -8.39 -2.12
N LYS A 180 0.25 -8.25 -1.01
CA LYS A 180 -0.30 -8.15 0.35
C LYS A 180 -0.77 -6.74 0.70
N PHE A 181 -0.27 -5.73 0.01
CA PHE A 181 -0.73 -4.35 0.20
C PHE A 181 -1.88 -4.06 -0.76
N ASP A 182 -2.90 -3.37 -0.25
CA ASP A 182 -4.15 -3.17 -0.99
C ASP A 182 -4.19 -1.87 -1.78
N SER A 183 -3.14 -1.03 -1.78
CA SER A 183 -3.14 0.31 -2.40
C SER A 183 -2.57 0.36 -3.83
N TRP A 184 -2.53 -0.76 -4.56
CA TRP A 184 -2.04 -0.76 -5.94
C TRP A 184 -3.08 -0.27 -6.96
N THR A 185 -2.61 0.29 -8.06
CA THR A 185 -3.43 0.69 -9.21
C THR A 185 -2.89 0.05 -10.48
N MET A 186 -3.70 0.07 -11.54
CA MET A 186 -3.37 -0.55 -12.82
C MET A 186 -3.98 0.25 -13.97
N GLY A 187 -3.26 0.34 -15.08
CA GLY A 187 -3.79 0.79 -16.34
C GLY A 187 -3.18 0.08 -17.54
N THR A 188 -3.69 0.41 -18.71
CA THR A 188 -3.19 -0.08 -19.99
C THR A 188 -2.75 1.07 -20.87
N ALA A 189 -1.63 0.95 -21.54
CA ALA A 189 -1.18 1.92 -22.53
C ALA A 189 -0.81 1.21 -23.83
N LEU A 190 -0.92 1.92 -24.96
CA LEU A 190 -0.43 1.38 -26.22
C LEU A 190 1.10 1.32 -26.20
N PHE A 191 1.67 0.29 -26.82
CA PHE A 191 3.11 0.16 -26.94
C PHE A 191 3.71 1.38 -27.64
N GLY A 192 4.68 2.02 -26.97
CA GLY A 192 5.31 3.27 -27.43
C GLY A 192 4.56 4.57 -27.07
N ASP A 193 3.38 4.49 -26.45
CA ASP A 193 2.57 5.68 -26.08
C ASP A 193 2.00 5.54 -24.65
N GLN A 194 2.91 5.60 -23.67
CA GLN A 194 2.57 5.53 -22.24
C GLN A 194 1.78 6.74 -21.75
N GLN A 195 1.83 7.87 -22.47
CA GLN A 195 1.13 9.10 -22.10
C GLN A 195 -0.40 8.99 -22.25
N LYS A 196 -0.90 7.96 -22.96
CA LYS A 196 -2.33 7.67 -23.14
C LYS A 196 -2.77 6.45 -22.34
N GLU A 197 -2.29 6.33 -21.12
CA GLU A 197 -2.73 5.28 -20.21
C GLU A 197 -4.23 5.38 -19.93
N ILE A 198 -4.90 4.23 -19.96
CA ILE A 198 -6.30 4.07 -19.59
C ILE A 198 -6.34 3.26 -18.29
N ASN A 199 -6.87 3.88 -17.24
CA ASN A 199 -7.02 3.25 -15.93
C ASN A 199 -7.92 2.01 -15.98
N VAL A 200 -7.44 0.91 -15.41
CA VAL A 200 -8.20 -0.32 -15.18
C VAL A 200 -8.76 -0.27 -13.76
N GLY A 201 -10.00 0.20 -13.63
CA GLY A 201 -10.67 0.25 -12.32
C GLY A 201 -10.77 -1.14 -11.67
N ARG A 202 -10.61 -1.22 -10.34
CA ARG A 202 -10.64 -2.49 -9.58
C ARG A 202 -11.91 -3.30 -9.75
N ARG A 203 -13.04 -2.64 -10.00
CA ARG A 203 -14.36 -3.27 -10.22
C ARG A 203 -14.68 -3.52 -11.71
N SER A 204 -13.74 -3.21 -12.61
CA SER A 204 -13.93 -3.41 -14.05
C SER A 204 -14.09 -4.90 -14.41
N SER A 205 -14.69 -5.17 -15.56
CA SER A 205 -14.74 -6.53 -16.14
C SER A 205 -13.32 -7.10 -16.34
N THR A 206 -12.38 -6.26 -16.77
CA THR A 206 -10.97 -6.62 -16.94
C THR A 206 -10.32 -7.05 -15.64
N ALA A 207 -10.45 -6.26 -14.56
CA ALA A 207 -9.90 -6.61 -13.25
C ALA A 207 -10.49 -7.93 -12.72
N ARG A 208 -11.81 -8.15 -12.87
CA ARG A 208 -12.44 -9.43 -12.49
C ARG A 208 -11.90 -10.62 -13.28
N ARG A 209 -11.68 -10.45 -14.59
CA ARG A 209 -11.09 -11.51 -15.42
C ARG A 209 -9.64 -11.81 -15.02
N LEU A 210 -8.85 -10.79 -14.71
CA LEU A 210 -7.47 -10.98 -14.21
C LEU A 210 -7.45 -11.67 -12.84
N ALA A 211 -8.37 -11.35 -11.94
CA ALA A 211 -8.51 -12.09 -10.67
C ALA A 211 -8.83 -13.57 -10.91
N GLY A 212 -9.65 -13.88 -11.92
CA GLY A 212 -9.89 -15.25 -12.36
C GLY A 212 -8.62 -15.94 -12.85
N VAL A 213 -7.85 -15.27 -13.73
CA VAL A 213 -6.55 -15.75 -14.22
C VAL A 213 -5.58 -16.03 -13.06
N TYR A 214 -5.50 -15.13 -12.08
CA TYR A 214 -4.66 -15.34 -10.90
C TYR A 214 -5.03 -16.65 -10.18
N ARG A 215 -6.32 -16.87 -9.91
CA ARG A 215 -6.79 -18.09 -9.23
C ARG A 215 -6.51 -19.37 -10.02
N SER A 216 -6.70 -19.34 -11.34
CA SER A 216 -6.59 -20.54 -12.18
C SER A 216 -5.18 -20.84 -12.67
N GLU A 217 -4.32 -19.82 -12.81
CA GLU A 217 -3.02 -19.95 -13.47
C GLU A 217 -1.82 -19.59 -12.56
N PHE A 218 -1.99 -18.73 -11.55
CA PHE A 218 -0.89 -18.31 -10.66
C PHE A 218 -0.86 -19.14 -9.37
N LEU A 219 -2.02 -19.41 -8.75
CA LEU A 219 -2.09 -20.22 -7.53
C LEU A 219 -1.76 -21.71 -7.74
N THR A 220 -1.65 -22.14 -8.99
CA THR A 220 -1.43 -23.55 -9.37
C THR A 220 0.00 -23.83 -9.84
N GLN A 221 0.93 -22.88 -9.71
CA GLN A 221 2.31 -22.97 -10.24
C GLN A 221 3.32 -23.61 -9.29
#